data_AF-A0A377PP44-F1
#
_entry.id   AF-A0A377PP44-F1
#
_cell.length_a   1.000
_cell.length_b   1.000
_cell.length_c   1.000
_cell.angle_alpha   90.00
_cell.angle_beta   90.00
_cell.angle_gamma   90.00
#
_symmetry.space_group_name_H-M   'P 1'
#
loop_
_entity.id
_entity.type
_entity.pdbx_description
1 polymer ?
#
loop_
_entity_poly.entity_id
_entity_poly.type
_entity_poly.pdbx_seq_one_letter_code
_entity_poly.pdbx_strand_id
1 'polypeptide(L)'
;MRTLHRLTIWIIKSPKILQVPSATRSRIGRGMYLTPSEYNPHGLIEAALADVIAADPIHQRICKALGKNLPFTRLEQLAKTALDKGLINAEEQAILVKAEESRLRTINVDEFEPEALAAAVVPEKNQIATEPAEKSLPEKRNGLPKTEAA
;
A
#
# COMPACT_ATOMS: atom_id res chain seq x y z
N MET A 1 -10.18 4.02 -48.31
CA MET A 1 -9.72 3.13 -47.22
C MET A 1 -8.53 3.63 -46.39
N ARG A 2 -7.87 4.76 -46.70
CA ARG A 2 -6.74 5.29 -45.89
C ARG A 2 -7.16 6.14 -44.67
N THR A 3 -8.40 6.64 -44.65
CA THR A 3 -8.92 7.51 -43.58
C THR A 3 -9.37 6.73 -42.34
N LEU A 4 -10.00 5.57 -42.54
CA LEU A 4 -10.46 4.70 -41.44
C LEU A 4 -9.29 4.06 -40.67
N HIS A 5 -8.19 3.71 -41.36
CA HIS A 5 -6.99 3.15 -40.73
C HIS A 5 -6.24 4.17 -39.86
N ARG A 6 -6.33 5.48 -40.18
CA ARG A 6 -5.81 6.55 -39.32
C ARG A 6 -6.67 6.76 -38.08
N LEU A 7 -7.99 6.57 -38.19
CA LEU A 7 -8.92 6.73 -37.06
C LEU A 7 -8.74 5.61 -36.02
N THR A 8 -8.54 4.37 -36.45
CA THR A 8 -8.29 3.23 -35.55
C THR A 8 -6.94 3.33 -34.83
N ILE A 9 -5.87 3.72 -35.52
CA ILE A 9 -4.56 3.95 -34.89
C ILE A 9 -4.63 5.11 -33.87
N TRP A 10 -5.43 6.14 -34.17
CA TRP A 10 -5.61 7.29 -33.26
C TRP A 10 -6.32 6.89 -31.96
N ILE A 11 -7.37 6.04 -32.04
CA ILE A 11 -8.07 5.51 -30.87
C ILE A 11 -7.15 4.66 -29.99
N ILE A 12 -6.32 3.78 -30.58
CA ILE A 12 -5.40 2.92 -29.81
C ILE A 12 -4.26 3.73 -29.16
N LYS A 13 -3.88 4.88 -29.74
CA LYS A 13 -2.83 5.76 -29.20
C LYS A 13 -3.33 6.69 -28.08
N SER A 14 -4.63 6.93 -28.01
CA SER A 14 -5.29 7.83 -27.05
C SER A 14 -4.94 7.58 -25.55
N PRO A 15 -4.96 6.35 -25.00
CA PRO A 15 -4.74 6.16 -23.55
C PRO A 15 -3.31 6.52 -23.07
N LYS A 16 -2.30 6.39 -23.93
CA LYS A 16 -0.90 6.68 -23.57
C LYS A 16 -0.64 8.17 -23.34
N ILE A 17 -1.44 9.06 -23.95
CA ILE A 17 -1.21 10.50 -23.86
C ILE A 17 -1.47 11.07 -22.47
N LEU A 18 -2.27 10.37 -21.67
CA LEU A 18 -2.59 10.72 -20.28
C LEU A 18 -1.61 10.11 -19.28
N GLN A 19 -1.02 8.96 -19.62
CA GLN A 19 -0.07 8.23 -18.76
C GLN A 19 1.35 8.77 -18.87
N VAL A 20 1.76 9.22 -20.06
CA VAL A 20 3.10 9.75 -20.32
C VAL A 20 3.07 11.28 -20.24
N PRO A 21 4.11 11.93 -19.66
CA PRO A 21 4.21 13.38 -19.69
C PRO A 21 4.16 13.91 -21.12
N SER A 22 3.20 14.78 -21.38
CA SER A 22 2.97 15.38 -22.68
C SER A 22 2.39 16.77 -22.49
N ALA A 23 2.60 17.66 -23.46
CA ALA A 23 2.01 19.00 -23.42
C ALA A 23 0.46 18.95 -23.31
N THR A 24 -0.17 17.93 -23.91
CA THR A 24 -1.61 17.69 -23.79
C THR A 24 -2.01 17.33 -22.35
N ARG A 25 -1.27 16.43 -21.68
CA ARG A 25 -1.50 16.08 -20.27
C ARG A 25 -1.35 17.31 -19.36
N SER A 26 -0.29 18.09 -19.54
CA SER A 26 -0.06 19.32 -18.77
C SER A 26 -1.17 20.36 -18.99
N ARG A 27 -1.78 20.40 -20.18
CA ARG A 27 -2.94 21.27 -20.44
C ARG A 27 -4.19 20.80 -19.72
N ILE A 28 -4.41 19.49 -19.61
CA ILE A 28 -5.54 18.91 -18.87
C ILE A 28 -5.38 19.17 -17.36
N GLY A 29 -4.16 19.00 -16.83
CA GLY A 29 -3.87 19.29 -15.41
C GLY A 29 -3.77 20.77 -15.06
N ARG A 30 -4.01 21.68 -16.01
CA ARG A 30 -3.90 23.12 -15.76
C ARG A 30 -5.00 23.57 -14.79
N GLY A 31 -4.60 24.28 -13.73
CA GLY A 31 -5.51 24.72 -12.67
C GLY A 31 -5.60 23.75 -11.49
N MET A 32 -5.00 22.57 -11.58
CA MET A 32 -4.82 21.68 -10.44
C MET A 32 -3.66 22.17 -9.56
N TYR A 33 -3.79 22.03 -8.24
CA TYR A 33 -2.69 22.28 -7.31
C TYR A 33 -1.73 21.08 -7.29
N LEU A 34 -0.70 21.11 -8.13
CA LEU A 34 0.28 20.04 -8.28
C LEU A 34 1.63 20.34 -7.61
N THR A 35 1.66 21.32 -6.70
CA THR A 35 2.90 21.65 -5.98
C THR A 35 3.24 20.49 -5.03
N PRO A 36 4.46 19.91 -5.10
CA PRO A 36 4.86 18.85 -4.19
C PRO A 36 4.93 19.39 -2.76
N SER A 37 4.11 18.82 -1.90
CA SER A 37 4.06 19.14 -0.46
C SER A 37 3.68 17.86 0.27
N GLU A 38 4.12 17.72 1.52
CA GLU A 38 3.77 16.59 2.38
C GLU A 38 2.26 16.36 2.45
N TYR A 39 1.48 17.44 2.49
CA TYR A 39 0.01 17.41 2.55
C TYR A 39 -0.67 17.31 1.19
N ASN A 40 0.09 17.18 0.09
CA ASN A 40 -0.46 17.08 -1.26
C ASN A 40 0.02 15.80 -1.95
N PRO A 41 -0.68 14.66 -1.75
CA PRO A 41 -0.28 13.39 -2.36
C PRO A 41 -0.26 13.46 -3.89
N HIS A 42 -1.15 14.24 -4.51
CA HIS A 42 -1.17 14.42 -5.96
C HIS A 42 0.10 15.11 -6.47
N GLY A 43 0.56 16.16 -5.78
CA GLY A 43 1.84 16.82 -6.10
C GLY A 43 3.04 15.89 -5.90
N LEU A 44 3.01 15.04 -4.87
CA LEU A 44 4.06 14.05 -4.62
C LEU A 44 4.10 12.94 -5.68
N ILE A 45 2.94 12.50 -6.19
CA ILE A 45 2.85 11.53 -7.30
C ILE A 45 3.44 12.12 -8.58
N GLU A 46 3.13 13.39 -8.90
CA GLU A 46 3.71 14.06 -10.07
C GLU A 46 5.24 14.20 -9.95
N ALA A 47 5.75 14.55 -8.76
CA ALA A 47 7.18 14.59 -8.51
C ALA A 47 7.83 13.21 -8.65
N ALA A 48 7.20 12.16 -8.12
CA ALA A 48 7.69 10.79 -8.23
C ALA A 48 7.74 10.32 -9.70
N LEU A 49 6.75 10.68 -10.52
CA LEU A 49 6.77 10.37 -11.94
C LEU A 49 7.98 11.03 -12.65
N ALA A 50 8.29 12.27 -12.32
CA ALA A 50 9.46 12.96 -12.89
C ALA A 50 10.77 12.30 -12.48
N ASP A 51 10.91 11.89 -11.22
CA ASP A 51 12.11 11.20 -10.72
C ASP A 51 12.29 9.84 -11.42
N VAL A 52 11.22 9.07 -11.62
CA VAL A 52 11.26 7.76 -12.32
C VAL A 52 11.69 7.93 -13.79
N ILE A 53 11.22 8.98 -14.47
CA ILE A 53 11.60 9.25 -15.86
C ILE A 53 13.08 9.62 -15.98
N ALA A 54 13.62 10.36 -15.00
CA ALA A 54 15.05 10.67 -14.97
C ALA A 54 15.91 9.42 -14.72
N ALA A 55 15.41 8.46 -13.94
CA ALA A 55 16.08 7.20 -13.62
C ALA A 55 16.06 6.16 -14.76
N ASP A 56 15.01 6.14 -15.60
CA ASP A 56 14.85 5.18 -16.70
C ASP A 56 16.07 5.06 -17.64
N PRO A 57 16.65 6.15 -18.20
CA PRO A 57 17.79 6.03 -19.10
C PRO A 57 19.05 5.46 -18.41
N ILE A 58 19.23 5.75 -17.12
CA ILE A 58 20.36 5.25 -16.32
C ILE A 58 20.17 3.74 -16.10
N HIS A 59 18.97 3.32 -15.70
CA HIS A 59 18.63 1.91 -15.52
C HIS A 59 18.80 1.10 -16.81
N GLN A 60 18.34 1.63 -17.95
CA GLN A 60 18.54 0.97 -19.25
C GLN A 60 20.01 0.81 -19.62
N ARG A 61 20.86 1.80 -19.32
CA ARG A 61 22.31 1.70 -19.53
C ARG A 61 22.92 0.60 -18.68
N ILE A 62 22.54 0.50 -17.40
CA ILE A 62 23.01 -0.55 -16.49
C ILE A 62 22.57 -1.93 -16.98
N CYS A 63 21.30 -2.09 -17.38
CA CYS A 63 20.77 -3.35 -17.91
C CYS A 63 21.52 -3.79 -19.18
N LYS A 64 21.82 -2.85 -20.09
CA LYS A 64 22.61 -3.11 -21.30
C LYS A 64 24.04 -3.54 -20.96
N ALA A 65 24.70 -2.83 -20.05
CA ALA A 65 26.07 -3.14 -19.63
C ALA A 65 26.18 -4.52 -18.96
N LEU A 66 25.15 -4.93 -18.20
CA LEU A 66 25.11 -6.23 -17.52
C LEU A 66 24.52 -7.35 -18.39
N GLY A 67 23.98 -7.04 -19.57
CA GLY A 67 23.34 -8.01 -20.46
C GLY A 67 22.11 -8.71 -19.85
N LYS A 68 21.49 -8.12 -18.82
CA LYS A 68 20.35 -8.70 -18.09
C LYS A 68 19.23 -7.67 -17.97
N ASN A 69 17.99 -8.14 -18.09
CA ASN A 69 16.81 -7.33 -17.80
C ASN A 69 16.57 -7.34 -16.29
N LEU A 70 17.06 -6.31 -15.60
CA LEU A 70 16.88 -6.16 -14.16
C LEU A 70 15.54 -5.51 -13.85
N PRO A 71 14.86 -5.89 -12.76
CA PRO A 71 13.63 -5.23 -12.36
C PRO A 71 13.88 -3.75 -12.06
N PHE A 72 12.88 -2.92 -12.30
CA PHE A 72 12.87 -1.50 -11.91
C PHE A 72 12.39 -1.37 -10.46
N THR A 73 13.03 -2.10 -9.54
CA THR A 73 12.74 -2.09 -8.11
C THR A 73 14.06 -2.17 -7.33
N ARG A 74 14.09 -1.65 -6.10
CA ARG A 74 15.30 -1.62 -5.26
C ARG A 74 16.47 -0.93 -5.96
N LEU A 75 16.18 0.20 -6.61
CA LEU A 75 17.17 0.93 -7.41
C LEU A 75 18.39 1.36 -6.58
N GLU A 76 18.23 1.59 -5.28
CA GLU A 76 19.35 1.90 -4.38
C GLU A 76 20.41 0.77 -4.36
N GLN A 77 19.98 -0.49 -4.24
CA GLN A 77 20.90 -1.64 -4.22
C GLN A 77 21.57 -1.81 -5.58
N LEU A 78 20.78 -1.67 -6.65
CA LEU A 78 21.27 -1.71 -8.03
C LEU A 78 22.31 -0.61 -8.27
N ALA A 79 22.05 0.61 -7.81
CA ALA A 79 22.94 1.76 -7.97
C ALA A 79 24.27 1.56 -7.23
N LYS A 80 24.25 1.01 -6.00
CA LYS A 80 25.48 0.64 -5.27
C LYS A 80 26.32 -0.36 -6.08
N THR A 81 25.71 -1.45 -6.54
CA THR A 81 26.43 -2.45 -7.34
C THR A 81 26.93 -1.92 -8.69
N ALA A 82 26.25 -0.95 -9.27
CA ALA A 82 26.64 -0.31 -10.53
C ALA A 82 27.80 0.68 -10.31
N LEU A 83 27.81 1.40 -9.20
CA LEU A 83 28.91 2.28 -8.80
C LEU A 83 30.19 1.48 -8.51
N ASP A 84 30.08 0.37 -7.78
CA ASP A 84 31.23 -0.51 -7.47
C ASP A 84 31.88 -1.08 -8.74
N LYS A 85 31.07 -1.28 -9.80
CA LYS A 85 31.52 -1.73 -11.13
C LYS A 85 31.96 -0.58 -12.04
N GLY A 86 31.88 0.67 -11.58
CA GLY A 86 32.22 1.88 -12.37
C GLY A 86 31.30 2.12 -13.56
N LEU A 87 30.05 1.62 -13.55
CA LEU A 87 29.09 1.78 -14.65
C LEU A 87 28.37 3.13 -14.63
N ILE A 88 28.30 3.75 -13.45
CA ILE A 88 27.64 5.04 -13.21
C ILE A 88 28.50 5.93 -12.30
N ASN A 89 28.19 7.22 -12.26
CA ASN A 89 28.79 8.17 -11.32
C ASN A 89 27.91 8.39 -10.06
N ALA A 90 28.43 9.18 -9.11
CA ALA A 90 27.72 9.48 -7.86
C ALA A 90 26.42 10.30 -8.06
N GLU A 91 26.36 11.14 -9.09
CA GLU A 91 25.17 11.93 -9.43
C GLU A 91 24.04 11.03 -9.97
N GLU A 92 24.38 10.12 -10.88
CA GLU A 92 23.49 9.11 -11.43
C GLU A 92 23.00 8.15 -10.34
N GLN A 93 23.86 7.80 -9.40
CA GLN A 93 23.47 7.03 -8.21
C GLN A 93 22.40 7.79 -7.41
N ALA A 94 22.61 9.09 -7.14
CA ALA A 94 21.65 9.90 -6.39
C ALA A 94 20.29 9.98 -7.09
N ILE A 95 20.25 10.06 -8.43
CA ILE A 95 19.01 10.03 -9.20
C ILE A 95 18.25 8.70 -8.99
N LEU A 96 18.96 7.56 -9.04
CA LEU A 96 18.35 6.24 -8.83
C LEU A 96 17.81 6.07 -7.40
N VAL A 97 18.55 6.55 -6.40
CA VAL A 97 18.13 6.52 -4.99
C VAL A 97 16.87 7.37 -4.80
N LYS A 98 16.89 8.62 -5.28
CA LYS A 98 15.75 9.53 -5.20
C LYS A 98 14.50 8.95 -5.87
N ALA A 99 14.66 8.32 -7.03
CA ALA A 99 13.54 7.68 -7.71
C ALA A 99 12.92 6.54 -6.89
N GLU A 100 13.74 5.74 -6.20
CA GLU A 100 13.25 4.68 -5.30
C GLU A 100 12.57 5.25 -4.06
N GLU A 101 13.14 6.29 -3.44
CA GLU A 101 12.53 6.98 -2.29
C GLU A 101 11.17 7.58 -2.65
N SER A 102 11.10 8.31 -3.76
CA SER A 102 9.85 8.88 -4.26
C SER A 102 8.82 7.79 -4.58
N ARG A 103 9.24 6.67 -5.17
CA ARG A 103 8.38 5.51 -5.45
C ARG A 103 7.83 4.89 -4.16
N LEU A 104 8.69 4.65 -3.16
CA LEU A 104 8.28 4.08 -1.88
C LEU A 104 7.35 5.00 -1.12
N ARG A 105 7.63 6.31 -1.09
CA ARG A 105 6.76 7.32 -0.49
C ARG A 105 5.36 7.32 -1.11
N THR A 106 5.26 7.17 -2.43
CA THR A 106 3.97 7.18 -3.13
C THR A 106 3.19 5.87 -2.99
N ILE A 107 3.88 4.73 -2.94
CA ILE A 107 3.23 3.42 -2.78
C ILE A 107 2.78 3.19 -1.34
N ASN A 108 3.51 3.72 -0.36
CA ASN A 108 3.16 3.56 1.04
C ASN A 108 1.91 4.40 1.36
N VAL A 109 0.82 3.73 1.70
CA VAL A 109 -0.43 4.37 2.10
C VAL A 109 -0.50 4.36 3.62
N ASP A 110 -0.13 5.48 4.25
CA ASP A 110 -0.39 5.71 5.68
C ASP A 110 -1.62 6.62 5.81
N GLU A 111 -2.79 6.00 5.85
CA GLU A 111 -4.05 6.67 6.21
C GLU A 111 -4.78 5.98 7.38
N PHE A 112 -4.26 4.85 7.88
CA PHE A 112 -4.90 4.10 8.94
C PHE A 112 -3.89 3.55 9.94
N GLU A 113 -4.03 3.95 11.20
CA GLU A 113 -3.44 3.19 12.30
C GLU A 113 -4.05 1.78 12.30
N PRO A 114 -3.25 0.71 12.39
CA PRO A 114 -3.76 -0.67 12.37
C PRO A 114 -4.86 -0.92 13.41
N GLU A 115 -4.79 -0.21 14.54
CA GLU A 115 -5.74 -0.27 15.64
C GLU A 115 -7.10 0.34 15.29
N ALA A 116 -7.15 1.37 14.43
CA ALA A 116 -8.39 2.00 13.98
C ALA A 116 -9.18 1.15 12.98
N LEU A 117 -8.51 0.18 12.34
CA LEU A 117 -9.09 -0.75 11.36
C LEU A 117 -9.35 -2.15 11.93
N ALA A 118 -9.03 -2.39 13.21
CA ALA A 118 -9.22 -3.67 13.85
C ALA A 118 -10.72 -3.99 14.00
N ALA A 119 -11.15 -5.12 13.43
CA ALA A 119 -12.51 -5.62 13.66
C ALA A 119 -12.69 -5.94 15.15
N ALA A 120 -13.77 -5.43 15.75
CA ALA A 120 -14.10 -5.76 17.13
C ALA A 120 -14.22 -7.28 17.27
N VAL A 121 -13.31 -7.88 18.02
CA VAL A 121 -13.39 -9.30 18.38
C VAL A 121 -14.59 -9.42 19.32
N VAL A 122 -15.72 -9.91 18.80
CA VAL A 122 -16.89 -10.20 19.65
C VAL A 122 -16.45 -11.30 20.62
N PRO A 123 -16.43 -11.05 21.94
CA PRO A 123 -16.04 -12.09 22.88
C PRO A 123 -17.05 -13.24 22.78
N GLU A 124 -16.55 -14.42 22.47
CA GLU A 124 -17.35 -15.66 22.46
C GLU A 124 -17.90 -15.85 23.88
N LYS A 125 -19.23 -15.85 23.99
CA LYS A 125 -19.94 -15.94 25.27
C LYS A 125 -19.77 -17.36 25.81
N ASN A 126 -18.67 -17.58 26.53
CA ASN A 126 -18.35 -18.87 27.12
C ASN A 126 -19.38 -19.19 28.21
N GLN A 127 -19.83 -20.44 28.18
CA GLN A 127 -21.02 -20.94 28.84
C GLN A 127 -20.92 -20.84 30.36
N ILE A 128 -22.06 -20.52 30.99
CA ILE A 128 -22.25 -20.40 32.44
C ILE A 128 -21.85 -21.72 33.11
N ALA A 129 -20.83 -21.67 33.96
CA ALA A 129 -20.41 -22.80 34.78
C ALA A 129 -21.47 -23.09 35.86
N THR A 130 -21.89 -24.35 35.90
CA THR A 130 -22.72 -24.98 36.93
C THR A 130 -22.12 -24.86 38.33
N GLU A 131 -22.88 -24.33 39.29
CA GLU A 131 -22.57 -24.38 40.72
C GLU A 131 -22.47 -25.84 41.22
N PRO A 132 -21.44 -26.22 42.00
CA PRO A 132 -21.40 -27.52 42.64
C PRO A 132 -22.06 -27.50 44.02
N ALA A 133 -22.96 -28.46 44.19
CA ALA A 133 -23.60 -28.97 45.40
C ALA A 133 -22.91 -28.69 46.75
N GLU A 134 -23.61 -27.96 47.61
CA GLU A 134 -23.36 -27.92 49.05
C GLU A 134 -23.84 -29.23 49.69
N LYS A 135 -22.91 -29.95 50.33
CA LYS A 135 -23.16 -31.23 51.00
C LYS A 135 -23.04 -31.03 52.50
N SER A 136 -24.15 -31.10 53.23
CA SER A 136 -24.16 -31.64 54.60
C SER A 136 -25.56 -32.07 55.06
N LEU A 137 -25.69 -33.35 55.43
CA LEU A 137 -26.71 -33.91 56.32
C LEU A 137 -25.96 -34.92 57.23
N PRO A 138 -26.37 -35.17 58.50
CA PRO A 138 -27.62 -35.91 58.71
C PRO A 138 -28.45 -35.57 60.00
N GLU A 139 -29.77 -35.65 59.83
CA GLU A 139 -30.75 -36.44 60.60
C GLU A 139 -30.75 -36.44 62.15
N LYS A 140 -31.89 -36.03 62.76
CA LYS A 140 -32.84 -36.90 63.52
C LYS A 140 -33.72 -36.13 64.54
N ARG A 141 -35.05 -36.26 64.42
CA ARG A 141 -35.98 -36.94 65.37
C ARG A 141 -37.43 -36.43 65.28
N ASN A 142 -38.28 -37.31 64.76
CA ASN A 142 -39.66 -37.66 65.13
C ASN A 142 -40.56 -36.68 65.90
N GLY A 143 -41.78 -36.51 65.37
CA GLY A 143 -42.98 -36.21 66.15
C GLY A 143 -44.17 -35.68 65.35
N LEU A 144 -44.97 -36.55 64.72
CA LEU A 144 -46.39 -36.30 64.44
C LEU A 144 -47.21 -37.02 65.54
N PRO A 145 -48.53 -36.79 65.74
CA PRO A 145 -49.43 -35.74 65.22
C PRO A 145 -50.33 -35.12 66.33
N LYS A 146 -51.19 -34.14 66.00
CA LYS A 146 -52.68 -34.24 66.06
C LYS A 146 -53.38 -32.86 66.10
N THR A 147 -54.43 -32.75 65.28
CA THR A 147 -55.77 -32.13 65.48
C THR A 147 -55.90 -31.09 66.61
N GLU A 148 -56.60 -29.96 66.44
CA GLU A 148 -58.06 -29.89 66.44
C GLU A 148 -58.52 -28.41 66.29
N ALA A 149 -59.75 -28.24 65.83
CA ALA A 149 -60.40 -26.97 65.55
C ALA A 149 -60.73 -26.15 66.81
N ALA A 150 -60.81 -24.83 66.65
CA ALA A 150 -61.68 -23.92 67.39
C ALA A 150 -61.96 -22.68 66.52
#